data_AF-A0A0F2SB42-F1
#
_entry.id   AF-A0A0F2SB42-F1
#
_cell.length_a   1.000
_cell.length_b   1.000
_cell.length_c   1.000
_cell.angle_alpha   90.00
_cell.angle_beta   90.00
_cell.angle_gamma   90.00
#
_symmetry.space_group_name_H-M   'P 1'
#
loop_
_entity.id
_entity.type
_entity.pdbx_description
1 polymer ?
#
loop_
_entity_poly.entity_id
_entity_poly.type
_entity_poly.pdbx_seq_one_letter_code
_entity_poly.pdbx_strand_id
1 'polypeptide(L)'
;METIFHHDPRIEDWVKQITEKIFTVCLLSGVDSEAEFQEGSLIVAKIAAVFLGFATFPSEYLEDGLKQLLEQQLPDARVINNFPTFRETMNRMLQAGISKVMESHQIAAECMRQEATEEAIEEAAEEATEEATEEATEEAIEEVTEEVTKKVTEEFVEKTTKDDSEKVIITKGSAEGELMVTLKHVLSFSFPNKKITWNSKLMGQTFLAQVEDTLICLQDPNQAIDLQIYIKEGWKVVLCTTDELKFPRRLERKFRQAQRLGKRSYL
;
A
#
# COMPACT_ATOMS: atom_id res chain seq x y z
N MET A 1 0.58 -21.35 -20.81
CA MET A 1 1.45 -20.32 -20.23
C MET A 1 1.56 -19.07 -21.12
N GLU A 2 1.52 -19.17 -22.46
CA GLU A 2 1.67 -18.01 -23.38
C GLU A 2 0.65 -16.86 -23.21
N THR A 3 -0.55 -17.11 -22.68
CA THR A 3 -1.60 -16.08 -22.60
C THR A 3 -1.45 -15.07 -21.47
N ILE A 4 -0.67 -15.36 -20.43
CA ILE A 4 -0.48 -14.47 -19.27
C ILE A 4 0.53 -13.35 -19.62
N PHE A 5 1.55 -13.67 -20.42
CA PHE A 5 2.66 -12.76 -20.72
C PHE A 5 2.28 -11.57 -21.61
N HIS A 6 1.26 -11.70 -22.45
CA HIS A 6 0.87 -10.64 -23.39
C HIS A 6 0.16 -9.43 -22.76
N HIS A 7 -0.13 -9.47 -21.45
CA HIS A 7 -0.94 -8.44 -20.80
C HIS A 7 -0.12 -7.29 -20.19
N ASP A 8 1.21 -7.43 -20.08
CA ASP A 8 2.04 -6.36 -19.52
C ASP A 8 3.32 -6.09 -20.35
N PRO A 9 3.36 -5.00 -21.14
CA PRO A 9 4.53 -4.65 -21.94
C PRO A 9 5.77 -4.33 -21.10
N ARG A 10 5.61 -4.08 -19.79
CA ARG A 10 6.73 -3.84 -18.87
C ARG A 10 7.55 -5.10 -18.64
N ILE A 11 6.94 -6.29 -18.72
CA ILE A 11 7.64 -7.57 -18.51
C ILE A 11 8.67 -7.77 -19.62
N GLU A 12 8.32 -7.49 -20.88
CA GLU A 12 9.25 -7.61 -22.01
C GLU A 12 10.45 -6.68 -21.86
N ASP A 13 10.21 -5.43 -21.46
CA ASP A 13 11.28 -4.45 -21.19
C ASP A 13 12.18 -4.89 -20.04
N TRP A 14 11.61 -5.39 -18.95
CA TRP A 14 12.39 -5.92 -17.83
C TRP A 14 13.20 -7.16 -18.19
N VAL A 15 12.67 -8.07 -18.99
CA VAL A 15 13.41 -9.25 -19.48
C VAL A 15 14.60 -8.83 -20.35
N LYS A 16 14.41 -7.81 -21.20
CA LYS A 16 15.50 -7.23 -21.99
C LYS A 16 16.57 -6.60 -21.11
N GLN A 17 16.16 -5.82 -20.11
CA GLN A 17 17.08 -5.21 -19.15
C GLN A 17 17.86 -6.27 -18.36
N ILE A 18 17.21 -7.34 -17.89
CA ILE A 18 17.90 -8.44 -17.20
C ILE A 18 18.95 -9.07 -18.12
N THR A 19 18.58 -9.35 -19.38
CA THR A 19 19.50 -9.92 -20.36
C THR A 19 20.74 -9.03 -20.56
N GLU A 20 20.52 -7.72 -20.71
CA GLU A 20 21.61 -6.73 -20.81
C GLU A 20 22.49 -6.73 -19.55
N LYS A 21 21.88 -6.71 -18.36
CA LYS A 21 22.60 -6.76 -17.08
C LYS A 21 23.44 -8.03 -16.95
N ILE A 22 22.93 -9.20 -17.36
CA ILE A 22 23.70 -10.45 -17.34
C ILE A 22 24.94 -10.34 -18.25
N PHE A 23 24.80 -9.79 -19.46
CA PHE A 23 25.95 -9.57 -20.35
C PHE A 23 26.96 -8.60 -19.74
N THR A 24 26.49 -7.49 -19.16
CA THR A 24 27.35 -6.51 -18.49
C THR A 24 28.10 -7.14 -17.33
N VAL A 25 27.44 -7.94 -16.48
CA VAL A 25 28.07 -8.68 -15.38
C VAL A 25 29.12 -9.66 -15.91
N CYS A 26 28.88 -10.31 -17.05
CA CYS A 26 29.86 -11.20 -17.67
C CYS A 26 31.07 -10.46 -18.30
N LEU A 27 30.92 -9.18 -18.62
CA LEU A 27 31.95 -8.33 -19.21
C LEU A 27 32.80 -7.60 -18.16
N LEU A 28 32.18 -7.23 -17.03
CA LEU A 28 32.82 -6.50 -15.96
C LEU A 28 33.48 -7.43 -14.94
N SER A 29 34.28 -6.86 -14.05
CA SER A 29 34.91 -7.58 -12.94
C SER A 29 34.93 -6.71 -11.69
N GLY A 30 34.86 -7.34 -10.51
CA GLY A 30 34.95 -6.63 -9.23
C GLY A 30 33.68 -5.87 -8.85
N VAL A 31 33.83 -4.66 -8.30
CA VAL A 31 32.73 -3.90 -7.68
C VAL A 31 31.64 -3.52 -8.69
N ASP A 32 32.02 -3.14 -9.91
CA ASP A 32 31.06 -2.75 -10.94
C ASP A 32 30.21 -3.93 -11.40
N SER A 33 30.80 -5.13 -11.48
CA SER A 33 30.07 -6.35 -11.78
C SER A 33 29.05 -6.70 -10.69
N GLU A 34 29.36 -6.45 -9.43
CA GLU A 34 28.43 -6.74 -8.32
C GLU A 34 27.26 -5.74 -8.30
N ALA A 35 27.52 -4.46 -8.56
CA ALA A 35 26.46 -3.45 -8.66
C ALA A 35 25.45 -3.79 -9.77
N GLU A 36 25.95 -4.14 -10.96
CA GLU A 36 25.13 -4.57 -12.10
C GLU A 36 24.36 -5.86 -11.80
N PHE A 37 24.98 -6.79 -11.06
CA PHE A 37 24.32 -8.02 -10.61
C PHE A 37 23.15 -7.70 -9.67
N GLN A 38 23.37 -6.84 -8.67
CA GLN A 38 22.33 -6.44 -7.72
C GLN A 38 21.17 -5.71 -8.39
N GLU A 39 21.46 -4.81 -9.33
CA GLU A 39 20.43 -4.15 -10.14
C GLU A 39 19.61 -5.16 -10.95
N GLY A 40 20.28 -6.10 -11.62
CA GLY A 40 19.61 -7.19 -12.35
C GLY A 40 18.70 -8.03 -11.46
N SER A 41 19.17 -8.42 -10.26
CA SER A 41 18.36 -9.15 -9.29
C SER A 41 17.14 -8.36 -8.79
N LEU A 42 17.23 -7.03 -8.67
CA LEU A 42 16.07 -6.19 -8.33
C LEU A 42 15.02 -6.16 -9.45
N ILE A 43 15.46 -6.23 -10.71
CA ILE A 43 14.52 -6.32 -11.85
C ILE A 43 13.83 -7.69 -11.83
N VAL A 44 14.56 -8.78 -11.59
CA VAL A 44 13.97 -10.12 -11.39
C VAL A 44 12.93 -10.08 -10.29
N ALA A 45 13.23 -9.46 -9.14
CA ALA A 45 12.29 -9.35 -8.02
C ALA A 45 10.99 -8.63 -8.43
N LYS A 46 11.06 -7.59 -9.27
CA LYS A 46 9.87 -6.90 -9.78
C LYS A 46 9.01 -7.82 -10.65
N ILE A 47 9.62 -8.59 -11.55
CA ILE A 47 8.87 -9.55 -12.37
C ILE A 47 8.25 -10.63 -11.47
N ALA A 48 9.02 -11.19 -10.54
CA ALA A 48 8.56 -12.22 -9.63
C ALA A 48 7.37 -11.75 -8.77
N ALA A 49 7.39 -10.52 -8.28
CA ALA A 49 6.27 -9.92 -7.54
C ALA A 49 5.01 -9.77 -8.40
N VAL A 50 5.14 -9.40 -9.67
CA VAL A 50 3.99 -9.36 -10.60
C VAL A 50 3.41 -10.77 -10.80
N PHE A 51 4.26 -11.79 -10.89
CA PHE A 51 3.81 -13.17 -11.08
C PHE A 51 3.05 -13.70 -9.87
N LEU A 52 3.56 -13.44 -8.66
CA LEU A 52 2.88 -13.79 -7.42
C LEU A 52 1.60 -12.98 -7.19
N GLY A 53 1.49 -11.79 -7.79
CA GLY A 53 0.25 -11.01 -7.77
C GLY A 53 -0.89 -11.62 -8.59
N PHE A 54 -0.62 -12.60 -9.47
CA PHE A 54 -1.67 -13.35 -10.14
C PHE A 54 -2.18 -14.45 -9.21
N ALA A 55 -3.44 -14.33 -8.78
CA ALA A 55 -4.10 -15.23 -7.82
C ALA A 55 -4.07 -16.74 -8.19
N THR A 56 -3.66 -17.10 -9.40
CA THR A 56 -3.63 -18.48 -9.91
C THR A 56 -2.23 -19.00 -10.20
N PHE A 57 -1.16 -18.23 -9.97
CA PHE A 57 0.20 -18.65 -10.30
C PHE A 57 0.87 -19.35 -9.11
N PRO A 58 1.17 -20.66 -9.17
CA PRO A 58 1.80 -21.36 -8.06
C PRO A 58 3.26 -20.94 -7.91
N SER A 59 3.69 -20.63 -6.69
CA SER A 59 5.06 -20.19 -6.41
C SER A 59 6.12 -21.25 -6.76
N GLU A 60 5.76 -22.52 -6.75
CA GLU A 60 6.61 -23.66 -7.15
C GLU A 60 7.05 -23.62 -8.62
N TYR A 61 6.29 -22.96 -9.50
CA TYR A 61 6.66 -22.79 -10.92
C TYR A 61 7.27 -21.42 -11.22
N LEU A 62 7.53 -20.59 -10.21
CA LEU A 62 8.01 -19.22 -10.41
C LEU A 62 9.41 -19.18 -11.01
N GLU A 63 10.34 -19.98 -10.48
CA GLU A 63 11.70 -20.06 -11.00
C GLU A 63 11.72 -20.56 -12.43
N ASP A 64 11.03 -21.68 -12.71
CA ASP A 64 10.94 -22.27 -14.04
C ASP A 64 10.24 -21.33 -15.04
N GLY A 65 9.17 -20.66 -14.62
CA GLY A 65 8.42 -19.71 -15.46
C GLY A 65 9.25 -18.48 -15.83
N LEU A 66 9.96 -17.90 -14.87
CA LEU A 66 10.87 -16.76 -15.11
C LEU A 66 12.07 -17.16 -15.97
N LYS A 67 12.62 -18.35 -15.74
CA LYS A 67 13.71 -18.88 -16.53
C LYS A 67 13.29 -19.10 -17.98
N GLN A 68 12.15 -19.74 -18.21
CA GLN A 68 11.60 -19.92 -19.57
C GLN A 68 11.35 -18.57 -20.25
N LEU A 69 10.79 -17.60 -19.52
CA LEU A 69 10.55 -16.26 -20.03
C LEU A 69 11.84 -15.57 -20.48
N LEU A 70 12.92 -15.67 -19.69
CA LEU A 70 14.23 -15.15 -20.09
C LEU A 70 14.78 -15.90 -21.29
N GLU A 71 14.76 -17.23 -21.27
CA GLU A 71 15.29 -18.07 -22.35
C GLU A 71 14.64 -17.80 -23.70
N GLN A 72 13.36 -17.43 -23.73
CA GLN A 72 12.65 -17.04 -24.95
C GLN A 72 13.18 -15.75 -25.59
N GLN A 73 13.79 -14.86 -24.81
CA GLN A 73 14.28 -13.55 -25.25
C GLN A 73 15.81 -13.48 -25.35
N LEU A 74 16.50 -14.59 -25.11
CA LEU A 74 17.95 -14.63 -25.22
C LEU A 74 18.40 -14.54 -26.70
N PRO A 75 19.56 -13.91 -26.96
CA PRO A 75 20.16 -13.93 -28.28
C PRO A 75 20.60 -15.34 -28.68
N ASP A 76 21.01 -15.52 -29.95
CA ASP A 76 21.49 -16.79 -30.49
C ASP A 76 22.52 -17.45 -29.55
N ALA A 77 22.41 -18.77 -29.35
CA ALA A 77 23.29 -19.54 -28.48
C ALA A 77 24.78 -19.33 -28.78
N ARG A 78 25.15 -19.02 -30.03
CA ARG A 78 26.52 -18.66 -30.41
C ARG A 78 27.03 -17.40 -29.71
N VAL A 79 26.16 -16.41 -29.48
CA VAL A 79 26.48 -15.19 -28.73
C VAL A 79 26.70 -15.53 -27.27
N ILE A 80 25.77 -16.31 -26.69
CA ILE A 80 25.83 -16.72 -25.28
C ILE A 80 27.10 -17.52 -24.98
N ASN A 81 27.49 -18.43 -25.87
CA ASN A 81 28.66 -19.28 -25.69
C ASN A 81 30.00 -18.51 -25.65
N ASN A 82 30.03 -17.24 -26.06
CA ASN A 82 31.20 -16.38 -25.85
C ASN A 82 31.38 -15.95 -24.39
N PHE A 83 30.38 -16.18 -23.54
CA PHE A 83 30.35 -15.80 -22.14
C PHE A 83 30.15 -17.05 -21.27
N PRO A 84 31.24 -17.73 -20.84
CA PRO A 84 31.16 -19.03 -20.18
C PRO A 84 30.38 -19.00 -18.86
N THR A 85 30.37 -17.85 -18.17
CA THR A 85 29.65 -17.65 -16.91
C THR A 85 28.19 -17.20 -17.10
N PHE A 86 27.73 -16.94 -18.33
CA PHE A 86 26.42 -16.33 -18.60
C PHE A 86 25.28 -17.08 -17.92
N ARG A 87 25.22 -18.41 -18.10
CA ARG A 87 24.13 -19.23 -17.55
C ARG A 87 24.19 -19.29 -16.02
N GLU A 88 25.39 -19.35 -15.45
CA GLU A 88 25.57 -19.33 -14.01
C GLU A 88 25.12 -17.98 -13.44
N THR A 89 25.55 -16.87 -14.04
CA THR A 89 25.15 -15.51 -13.67
C THR A 89 23.64 -15.33 -13.77
N MET A 90 23.01 -15.78 -14.85
CA MET A 90 21.56 -15.73 -15.04
C MET A 90 20.82 -16.50 -13.94
N ASN A 91 21.21 -17.75 -13.67
CA ASN A 91 20.56 -18.56 -12.63
C ASN A 91 20.75 -17.95 -11.24
N ARG A 92 21.95 -17.47 -10.92
CA ARG A 92 22.22 -16.78 -9.64
C ARG A 92 21.39 -15.51 -9.49
N MET A 93 21.27 -14.72 -10.56
CA MET A 93 20.49 -13.48 -10.56
C MET A 93 19.00 -13.77 -10.38
N LEU A 94 18.50 -14.81 -11.04
CA LEU A 94 17.13 -15.32 -10.89
C LEU A 94 16.85 -15.72 -9.44
N GLN A 95 17.68 -16.60 -8.88
CA GLN A 95 17.52 -17.08 -7.50
C GLN A 95 17.58 -15.94 -6.50
N ALA A 96 18.57 -15.04 -6.61
CA ALA A 96 18.69 -13.89 -5.73
C ALA A 96 17.47 -12.96 -5.81
N GLY A 97 16.91 -12.72 -7.00
CA GLY A 97 15.72 -11.91 -7.17
C GLY A 97 14.46 -12.57 -6.59
N ILE A 98 14.28 -13.87 -6.79
CA ILE A 98 13.15 -14.63 -6.25
C ILE A 98 13.22 -14.70 -4.73
N SER A 99 14.39 -15.00 -4.16
CA SER A 99 14.59 -15.03 -2.71
C SER A 99 14.23 -13.70 -2.06
N LYS A 100 14.63 -12.56 -2.64
CA LYS A 100 14.26 -11.22 -2.12
C LYS A 100 12.74 -11.03 -2.02
N VAL A 101 11.98 -11.54 -2.99
CA VAL A 101 10.52 -11.43 -3.00
C VAL A 101 9.90 -12.40 -2.02
N MET A 102 10.39 -13.64 -1.97
CA MET A 102 9.89 -14.65 -1.04
C MET A 102 10.16 -14.26 0.41
N GLU A 103 11.33 -13.73 0.75
CA GLU A 103 11.64 -13.19 2.08
C GLU A 103 10.66 -12.07 2.44
N SER A 104 10.40 -11.15 1.50
CA SER A 104 9.43 -10.07 1.71
C SER A 104 7.99 -10.57 1.89
N HIS A 105 7.58 -11.60 1.13
CA HIS A 105 6.26 -12.24 1.24
C HIS A 105 6.11 -13.08 2.51
N GLN A 106 7.18 -13.73 2.96
CA GLN A 106 7.18 -14.58 4.13
C GLN A 106 7.19 -13.75 5.42
N ILE A 107 7.90 -12.62 5.44
CA ILE A 107 7.78 -11.61 6.51
C ILE A 107 6.37 -11.02 6.53
N ALA A 108 5.77 -10.69 5.38
CA ALA A 108 4.39 -10.19 5.33
C ALA A 108 3.37 -11.24 5.81
N ALA A 109 3.56 -12.51 5.45
CA ALA A 109 2.71 -13.62 5.89
C ALA A 109 2.89 -13.95 7.38
N GLU A 110 4.11 -13.85 7.91
CA GLU A 110 4.38 -14.01 9.35
C GLU A 110 3.83 -12.84 10.18
N CYS A 111 3.90 -11.59 9.68
CA CYS A 111 3.22 -10.45 10.29
C CYS A 111 1.71 -10.64 10.36
N MET A 112 1.05 -11.03 9.26
CA MET A 112 -0.39 -11.31 9.25
C MET A 112 -0.77 -12.50 10.16
N ARG A 113 0.15 -13.45 10.36
CA ARG A 113 -0.07 -14.58 11.26
C ARG A 113 0.09 -14.21 12.74
N GLN A 114 0.98 -13.28 13.06
CA GLN A 114 1.15 -12.80 14.44
C GLN A 114 0.01 -11.90 14.89
N GLU A 115 -0.45 -10.98 14.03
CA GLU A 115 -1.62 -10.12 14.32
C GLU A 115 -2.89 -10.96 14.58
N ALA A 116 -3.15 -12.01 13.78
CA ALA A 116 -4.30 -12.88 13.99
C ALA A 116 -4.23 -13.74 15.27
N THR A 117 -3.03 -14.00 15.81
CA THR A 117 -2.88 -14.69 17.11
C THR A 117 -2.93 -13.75 18.30
N GLU A 118 -2.50 -12.49 18.18
CA GLU A 118 -2.65 -11.50 19.25
C GLU A 118 -4.12 -11.06 19.37
N GLU A 119 -4.81 -10.80 18.26
CA GLU A 119 -6.24 -10.43 18.25
C GLU A 119 -7.13 -11.54 18.84
N ALA A 120 -6.83 -12.81 18.55
CA ALA A 120 -7.54 -13.96 19.11
C ALA A 120 -7.23 -14.25 20.59
N ILE A 121 -6.09 -13.78 21.12
CA ILE A 121 -5.75 -13.89 22.56
C ILE A 121 -6.35 -12.71 23.33
N GLU A 122 -6.40 -11.51 22.74
CA GLU A 122 -7.05 -10.34 23.34
C GLU A 122 -8.57 -10.50 23.41
N GLU A 123 -9.23 -10.93 22.32
CA GLU A 123 -10.69 -11.19 22.34
C GLU A 123 -11.07 -12.29 23.35
N ALA A 124 -10.29 -13.38 23.44
CA ALA A 124 -10.58 -14.46 24.39
C ALA A 124 -10.30 -14.09 25.86
N ALA A 125 -9.48 -13.07 26.12
CA ALA A 125 -9.21 -12.56 27.47
C ALA A 125 -10.24 -11.51 27.91
N GLU A 126 -10.73 -10.66 26.99
CA GLU A 126 -11.82 -9.70 27.25
C GLU A 126 -13.16 -10.43 27.46
N GLU A 127 -13.52 -11.42 26.63
CA GLU A 127 -14.78 -12.18 26.82
C GLU A 127 -14.82 -12.91 28.17
N ALA A 128 -13.69 -13.47 28.63
CA ALA A 128 -13.61 -14.19 29.89
C ALA A 128 -13.57 -13.29 31.14
N THR A 129 -13.30 -11.98 30.98
CA THR A 129 -13.35 -11.02 32.10
C THR A 129 -14.65 -10.23 32.16
N GLU A 130 -15.33 -9.96 31.04
CA GLU A 130 -16.65 -9.32 31.06
C GLU A 130 -17.75 -10.26 31.60
N GLU A 131 -17.78 -11.54 31.19
CA GLU A 131 -18.80 -12.50 31.62
C GLU A 131 -18.77 -12.77 33.14
N ALA A 132 -17.59 -12.66 33.77
CA ALA A 132 -17.43 -12.88 35.22
C ALA A 132 -17.75 -11.65 36.08
N THR A 133 -17.94 -10.46 35.50
CA THR A 133 -18.30 -9.23 36.25
C THR A 133 -19.72 -8.74 36.01
N GLU A 134 -20.39 -9.08 34.91
CA GLU A 134 -21.80 -8.70 34.72
C GLU A 134 -22.76 -9.62 35.50
N GLU A 135 -22.49 -10.92 35.63
CA GLU A 135 -23.40 -11.86 36.31
C GLU A 135 -23.46 -11.68 37.85
N ALA A 136 -22.50 -10.96 38.45
CA ALA A 136 -22.43 -10.77 39.90
C ALA A 136 -23.02 -9.44 40.41
N THR A 137 -23.53 -8.57 39.52
CA THR A 137 -24.04 -7.24 39.93
C THR A 137 -25.48 -6.95 39.54
N GLU A 138 -26.14 -7.77 38.72
CA GLU A 138 -27.57 -7.58 38.39
C GLU A 138 -28.56 -8.33 39.33
N GLU A 139 -28.16 -9.33 40.11
CA GLU A 139 -29.09 -10.06 41.00
C GLU A 139 -29.32 -9.44 42.40
N ALA A 140 -28.70 -8.31 42.74
CA ALA A 140 -28.71 -7.81 44.13
C ALA A 140 -29.42 -6.46 44.39
N ILE A 141 -30.08 -5.82 43.41
CA ILE A 141 -30.76 -4.51 43.63
C ILE A 141 -32.15 -4.43 42.97
N GLU A 142 -32.86 -5.55 42.78
CA GLU A 142 -34.27 -5.52 42.32
C GLU A 142 -35.32 -5.69 43.44
N GLU A 143 -34.90 -5.88 44.69
CA GLU A 143 -35.79 -5.77 45.84
C GLU A 143 -35.21 -4.79 46.86
N VAL A 144 -35.67 -3.54 46.84
CA VAL A 144 -35.97 -2.70 48.03
C VAL A 144 -36.31 -1.27 47.55
N THR A 145 -37.60 -0.96 47.64
CA THR A 145 -38.23 0.38 47.79
C THR A 145 -38.11 1.34 46.60
N GLU A 146 -39.12 1.53 45.75
CA GLU A 146 -40.43 2.15 46.07
C GLU A 146 -40.39 3.03 47.32
N GLU A 147 -40.03 4.31 47.16
CA GLU A 147 -40.75 5.48 47.68
C GLU A 147 -39.88 6.75 47.53
N VAL A 148 -40.53 7.92 47.55
CA VAL A 148 -39.91 9.25 47.76
C VAL A 148 -39.38 9.93 46.48
N THR A 149 -40.28 10.36 45.60
CA THR A 149 -40.85 11.73 45.55
C THR A 149 -39.94 12.88 45.12
N LYS A 150 -40.44 13.57 44.08
CA LYS A 150 -40.58 15.03 43.95
C LYS A 150 -39.33 15.91 43.82
N LYS A 151 -39.35 16.59 42.67
CA LYS A 151 -39.03 18.00 42.42
C LYS A 151 -37.55 18.37 42.49
N VAL A 152 -37.10 19.08 41.47
CA VAL A 152 -36.67 20.50 41.49
C VAL A 152 -35.76 20.66 40.27
N THR A 153 -36.26 21.27 39.18
CA THR A 153 -36.03 22.69 38.79
C THR A 153 -34.57 22.98 38.42
N GLU A 154 -34.33 23.35 37.14
CA GLU A 154 -33.82 24.70 36.74
C GLU A 154 -32.27 24.80 36.95
N GLU A 155 -31.41 25.32 36.08
CA GLU A 155 -31.46 26.24 34.94
C GLU A 155 -29.98 26.40 34.46
N PHE A 156 -29.77 27.25 33.44
CA PHE A 156 -28.52 27.83 32.91
C PHE A 156 -27.79 27.10 31.74
N VAL A 157 -27.84 27.51 30.45
CA VAL A 157 -27.56 28.84 29.78
C VAL A 157 -26.04 29.12 29.85
N GLU A 158 -25.24 29.46 28.82
CA GLU A 158 -25.39 29.84 27.41
C GLU A 158 -23.99 30.27 26.87
N LYS A 159 -23.72 30.12 25.55
CA LYS A 159 -22.76 30.88 24.69
C LYS A 159 -21.25 30.86 25.07
N THR A 160 -20.25 31.07 24.19
CA THR A 160 -20.11 31.62 22.83
C THR A 160 -18.67 31.37 22.32
N THR A 161 -18.55 31.07 21.02
CA THR A 161 -17.58 31.59 20.01
C THR A 161 -16.04 31.48 20.10
N LYS A 162 -15.49 31.28 18.88
CA LYS A 162 -14.16 31.63 18.31
C LYS A 162 -13.02 30.66 18.63
N ASP A 163 -12.61 29.83 17.67
CA ASP A 163 -11.71 30.14 16.55
C ASP A 163 -10.32 30.53 17.06
N ASP A 164 -9.40 29.56 17.05
CA ASP A 164 -8.08 29.75 16.46
C ASP A 164 -7.20 28.49 16.61
N SER A 165 -6.66 28.07 15.46
CA SER A 165 -5.31 27.50 15.32
C SER A 165 -5.03 26.09 15.90
N GLU A 166 -5.32 25.08 15.07
CA GLU A 166 -4.67 23.78 15.12
C GLU A 166 -3.14 23.93 15.07
N LYS A 167 -2.51 23.67 16.22
CA LYS A 167 -1.07 23.43 16.32
C LYS A 167 -0.85 21.92 16.17
N VAL A 168 -0.88 21.43 14.94
CA VAL A 168 -0.38 20.08 14.65
C VAL A 168 1.13 20.11 14.84
N ILE A 169 1.57 19.52 15.95
CA ILE A 169 2.97 19.30 16.27
C ILE A 169 3.51 18.31 15.23
N ILE A 170 4.19 18.84 14.21
CA ILE A 170 5.00 18.02 13.32
C ILE A 170 6.25 17.63 14.12
N THR A 171 6.24 16.42 14.67
CA THR A 171 7.46 15.74 15.13
C THR A 171 8.34 15.52 13.91
N LYS A 172 9.30 16.43 13.71
CA LYS A 172 10.42 16.28 12.79
C LYS A 172 11.19 15.01 13.20
N GLY A 173 11.04 13.94 12.43
CA GLY A 173 11.77 12.69 12.65
C GLY A 173 11.23 11.46 11.92
N SER A 174 9.97 11.44 11.50
CA SER A 174 9.40 10.33 10.72
C SER A 174 9.26 10.70 9.25
N ALA A 175 9.65 9.78 8.35
CA ALA A 175 9.53 9.93 6.90
C ALA A 175 8.09 10.26 6.45
N GLU A 176 7.08 9.88 7.23
CA GLU A 176 5.67 10.21 6.98
C GLU A 176 5.36 11.71 7.10
N GLY A 177 6.06 12.42 8.00
CA GLY A 177 5.86 13.86 8.19
C GLY A 177 6.26 14.67 6.96
N GLU A 178 7.33 14.26 6.27
CA GLU A 178 7.79 14.92 5.03
C GLU A 178 6.84 14.69 3.85
N LEU A 179 6.26 13.50 3.75
CA LEU A 179 5.27 13.17 2.71
C LEU A 179 3.99 13.99 2.89
N MET A 180 3.51 14.16 4.12
CA MET A 180 2.35 15.00 4.43
C MET A 180 2.58 16.47 4.10
N VAL A 181 3.77 17.01 4.40
CA VAL A 181 4.16 18.38 4.02
C VAL A 181 4.14 18.53 2.50
N THR A 182 4.65 17.54 1.78
CA THR A 182 4.67 17.55 0.31
C THR A 182 3.26 17.52 -0.27
N LEU A 183 2.40 16.62 0.21
CA LEU A 183 1.00 16.53 -0.19
C LEU A 183 0.26 17.84 0.04
N LYS A 184 0.43 18.45 1.22
CA LYS A 184 -0.19 19.74 1.57
C LYS A 184 0.22 20.85 0.58
N HIS A 185 1.50 20.89 0.20
CA HIS A 185 2.00 21.87 -0.76
C HIS A 185 1.44 21.65 -2.18
N VAL A 186 1.33 20.40 -2.63
CA VAL A 186 0.76 20.11 -3.95
C VAL A 186 -0.73 20.43 -4.00
N LEU A 187 -1.47 20.14 -2.93
CA LEU A 187 -2.91 20.41 -2.87
C LEU A 187 -3.22 21.89 -2.85
N SER A 188 -2.47 22.70 -2.10
CA SER A 188 -2.65 24.15 -2.10
C SER A 188 -2.37 24.76 -3.48
N PHE A 189 -1.43 24.20 -4.23
CA PHE A 189 -1.12 24.63 -5.60
C PHE A 189 -2.17 24.15 -6.63
N SER A 190 -2.67 22.92 -6.49
CA SER A 190 -3.61 22.31 -7.45
C SER A 190 -5.06 22.76 -7.23
N PHE A 191 -5.40 23.18 -6.00
CA PHE A 191 -6.73 23.63 -5.61
C PHE A 191 -6.67 24.99 -4.89
N PRO A 192 -6.29 26.07 -5.60
CA PRO A 192 -6.22 27.39 -5.00
C PRO A 192 -7.59 27.81 -4.45
N ASN A 193 -7.61 28.31 -3.22
CA ASN A 193 -8.81 28.80 -2.51
C ASN A 193 -9.87 27.74 -2.17
N LYS A 194 -9.53 26.44 -2.22
CA LYS A 194 -10.44 25.37 -1.79
C LYS A 194 -10.13 24.94 -0.35
N LYS A 195 -11.17 24.57 0.40
CA LYS A 195 -11.01 24.04 1.75
C LYS A 195 -10.57 22.58 1.66
N ILE A 196 -9.43 22.27 2.26
CA ILE A 196 -8.88 20.92 2.36
C ILE A 196 -9.21 20.39 3.75
N THR A 197 -9.93 19.28 3.84
CA THR A 197 -10.20 18.57 5.09
C THR A 197 -9.32 17.34 5.16
N TRP A 198 -8.45 17.28 6.17
CA TRP A 198 -7.52 16.16 6.39
C TRP A 198 -8.20 15.06 7.19
N ASN A 199 -7.80 13.80 6.97
CA ASN A 199 -8.30 12.64 7.70
C ASN A 199 -9.84 12.54 7.70
N SER A 200 -10.45 12.80 6.53
CA SER A 200 -11.91 12.77 6.40
C SER A 200 -12.41 11.33 6.48
N LYS A 201 -13.43 11.09 7.30
CA LYS A 201 -14.10 9.78 7.40
C LYS A 201 -15.39 9.81 6.60
N LEU A 202 -15.50 8.92 5.61
CA LEU A 202 -16.71 8.76 4.81
C LEU A 202 -17.03 7.27 4.70
N MET A 203 -18.26 6.87 5.02
CA MET A 203 -18.72 5.47 4.93
C MET A 203 -17.81 4.47 5.67
N GLY A 204 -17.27 4.87 6.82
CA GLY A 204 -16.35 4.04 7.61
C GLY A 204 -14.89 4.03 7.13
N GLN A 205 -14.60 4.57 5.94
CA GLN A 205 -13.23 4.69 5.42
C GLN A 205 -12.60 6.03 5.79
N THR A 206 -11.31 6.01 6.16
CA THR A 206 -10.53 7.23 6.38
C THR A 206 -9.75 7.57 5.12
N PHE A 207 -9.85 8.83 4.69
CA PHE A 207 -9.14 9.40 3.54
C PHE A 207 -8.07 10.38 4.01
N LEU A 208 -6.92 10.42 3.33
CA LEU A 208 -5.82 11.34 3.65
C LEU A 208 -6.29 12.80 3.61
N ALA A 209 -7.00 13.15 2.55
CA ALA A 209 -7.54 14.49 2.36
C ALA A 209 -8.79 14.44 1.49
N GLN A 210 -9.68 15.39 1.74
CA GLN A 210 -10.84 15.67 0.92
C GLN A 210 -10.79 17.13 0.47
N VAL A 211 -11.06 17.35 -0.82
CA VAL A 211 -11.13 18.66 -1.45
C VAL A 211 -12.35 18.70 -2.37
N GLU A 212 -13.38 19.44 -1.97
CA GLU A 212 -14.66 19.51 -2.69
C GLU A 212 -15.30 18.13 -2.92
N ASP A 213 -15.41 17.69 -4.17
CA ASP A 213 -15.92 16.39 -4.61
C ASP A 213 -14.79 15.35 -4.81
N THR A 214 -13.56 15.67 -4.41
CA THR A 214 -12.38 14.82 -4.59
C THR A 214 -11.89 14.26 -3.26
N LEU A 215 -11.80 12.93 -3.18
CA LEU A 215 -11.25 12.15 -2.09
C LEU A 215 -9.86 11.64 -2.47
N ILE A 216 -8.90 11.80 -1.57
CA ILE A 216 -7.51 11.38 -1.75
C ILE A 216 -7.25 10.26 -0.76
N CYS A 217 -6.92 9.08 -1.28
CA CYS A 217 -6.61 7.90 -0.48
C CYS A 217 -5.17 7.46 -0.72
N LEU A 218 -4.54 6.92 0.32
CA LEU A 218 -3.29 6.19 0.15
C LEU A 218 -3.67 4.79 -0.34
N GLN A 219 -3.05 4.34 -1.41
CA GLN A 219 -3.19 2.97 -1.87
C GLN A 219 -2.38 2.07 -0.93
N ASP A 220 -3.08 1.41 -0.03
CA ASP A 220 -2.52 0.35 0.81
C ASP A 220 -2.76 -1.01 0.12
N PRO A 221 -1.73 -1.82 -0.14
CA PRO A 221 -1.91 -3.16 -0.68
C PRO A 221 -2.76 -4.08 0.21
N ASN A 222 -2.89 -3.78 1.50
CA ASN A 222 -3.66 -4.58 2.46
C ASN A 222 -5.12 -4.13 2.60
N GLN A 223 -5.49 -2.95 2.12
CA GLN A 223 -6.86 -2.43 2.22
C GLN A 223 -7.48 -2.22 0.83
N ALA A 224 -8.29 -3.19 0.40
CA ALA A 224 -9.09 -3.04 -0.81
C ALA A 224 -10.22 -2.02 -0.57
N ILE A 225 -9.99 -0.76 -0.93
CA ILE A 225 -11.03 0.27 -0.91
C ILE A 225 -11.98 0.01 -2.08
N ASP A 226 -13.25 -0.27 -1.81
CA ASP A 226 -14.27 -0.34 -2.87
C ASP A 226 -14.59 1.07 -3.40
N LEU A 227 -13.81 1.49 -4.38
CA LEU A 227 -13.93 2.78 -5.05
C LEU A 227 -15.29 2.96 -5.74
N GLN A 228 -15.99 1.87 -6.08
CA GLN A 228 -17.26 1.93 -6.81
C GLN A 228 -18.37 2.58 -5.99
N ILE A 229 -18.35 2.42 -4.67
CA ILE A 229 -19.33 3.04 -3.77
C ILE A 229 -19.22 4.57 -3.86
N TYR A 230 -18.01 5.09 -3.75
CA TYR A 230 -17.75 6.54 -3.78
C TYR A 230 -18.05 7.14 -5.16
N ILE A 231 -17.71 6.44 -6.25
CA ILE A 231 -18.00 6.88 -7.61
C ILE A 231 -19.51 6.95 -7.86
N LYS A 232 -20.29 5.98 -7.34
CA LYS A 232 -21.76 5.98 -7.43
C LYS A 232 -22.38 7.17 -6.69
N GLU A 233 -21.80 7.52 -5.53
CA GLU A 233 -22.16 8.70 -4.74
C GLU A 233 -21.67 10.03 -5.36
N GLY A 234 -20.97 9.97 -6.50
CA GLY A 234 -20.55 11.15 -7.26
C GLY A 234 -19.21 11.76 -6.81
N TRP A 235 -18.44 11.03 -6.01
CA TRP A 235 -17.09 11.41 -5.60
C TRP A 235 -16.05 11.02 -6.64
N LYS A 236 -15.04 11.89 -6.78
CA LYS A 236 -13.80 11.59 -7.50
C LYS A 236 -12.81 11.01 -6.52
N VAL A 237 -12.27 9.84 -6.78
CA VAL A 237 -11.27 9.24 -5.90
C VAL A 237 -9.92 9.23 -6.60
N VAL A 238 -8.91 9.76 -5.93
CA VAL A 238 -7.51 9.74 -6.38
C VAL A 238 -6.73 8.84 -5.45
N LEU A 239 -6.23 7.74 -5.99
CA LEU A 239 -5.30 6.86 -5.30
C LEU A 239 -3.90 7.47 -5.36
N CYS A 240 -3.20 7.52 -4.24
CA CYS A 240 -1.80 7.92 -4.17
C CYS A 240 -0.99 6.77 -3.60
N THR A 241 0.13 6.42 -4.22
CA THR A 241 1.10 5.52 -3.57
C THR A 241 2.10 6.32 -2.74
N THR A 242 2.71 5.67 -1.74
CA THR A 242 3.77 6.27 -0.92
C THR A 242 4.93 6.78 -1.77
N ASP A 243 5.21 6.11 -2.90
CA ASP A 243 6.23 6.55 -3.85
C ASP A 243 5.79 7.78 -4.67
N GLU A 244 4.53 7.90 -5.04
CA GLU A 244 4.02 9.08 -5.74
C GLU A 244 4.11 10.34 -4.86
N LEU A 245 3.90 10.21 -3.54
CA LEU A 245 4.03 11.30 -2.58
C LEU A 245 5.44 11.91 -2.53
N LYS A 246 6.48 11.16 -2.92
CA LYS A 246 7.87 11.66 -3.04
C LYS A 246 8.08 12.58 -4.25
N PHE A 247 7.16 12.59 -5.23
CA PHE A 247 7.33 13.31 -6.49
C PHE A 247 6.21 14.35 -6.72
N PRO A 248 6.38 15.59 -6.21
CA PRO A 248 5.34 16.64 -6.27
C PRO A 248 4.75 16.88 -7.67
N ARG A 249 5.61 16.90 -8.71
CA ARG A 249 5.18 17.14 -10.10
C ARG A 249 4.32 16.01 -10.67
N ARG A 250 4.53 14.76 -10.23
CA ARG A 250 3.72 13.62 -10.65
C ARG A 250 2.34 13.70 -10.01
N LEU A 251 2.32 14.00 -8.72
CA LEU A 251 1.11 14.20 -7.93
C LEU A 251 0.22 15.33 -8.49
N GLU A 252 0.84 16.46 -8.83
CA GLU A 252 0.17 17.60 -9.46
C GLU A 252 -0.49 17.22 -10.80
N ARG A 253 0.21 16.47 -11.65
CA ARG A 253 -0.34 15.98 -12.92
C ARG A 253 -1.54 15.06 -12.69
N LYS A 254 -1.45 14.16 -11.70
CA LYS A 254 -2.52 13.23 -11.32
C LYS A 254 -3.77 13.98 -10.86
N PHE A 255 -3.61 14.98 -9.97
CA PHE A 255 -4.74 15.82 -9.53
C PHE A 255 -5.35 16.63 -10.67
N ARG A 256 -4.53 17.23 -11.55
CA ARG A 256 -5.05 17.93 -12.73
C ARG A 256 -5.79 17.00 -13.69
N GLN A 257 -5.34 15.75 -13.81
CA GLN A 257 -6.04 14.75 -14.62
C GLN A 257 -7.37 14.36 -13.97
N ALA A 258 -7.40 14.18 -12.64
CA ALA A 258 -8.63 13.90 -11.89
C ALA A 258 -9.65 15.05 -12.00
N GLN A 259 -9.18 16.30 -12.01
CA GLN A 259 -10.03 17.47 -12.23
C GLN A 259 -10.66 17.49 -13.63
N ARG A 260 -9.92 17.03 -14.66
CA ARG A 260 -10.38 16.98 -16.06
C ARG A 260 -11.37 15.84 -16.30
N LEU A 261 -11.24 14.74 -15.57
CA LEU A 261 -12.20 13.66 -15.63
C LEU A 261 -13.51 14.12 -14.98
N GLY A 262 -14.63 13.82 -15.64
CA GLY A 262 -15.96 14.16 -15.12
C GLY A 262 -16.25 13.49 -13.78
N LYS A 263 -17.40 13.82 -13.15
CA LYS A 263 -17.80 13.38 -11.79
C LYS A 263 -17.98 11.85 -11.58
N ARG A 264 -17.48 11.00 -12.48
CA ARG A 264 -17.67 9.54 -12.47
C ARG A 264 -16.41 8.80 -12.92
N SER A 265 -15.24 9.19 -12.42
CA SER A 265 -13.97 8.56 -12.80
C SER A 265 -12.99 8.54 -11.64
N TYR A 266 -12.15 7.52 -11.60
CA TYR A 266 -11.07 7.36 -10.61
C TYR A 266 -9.72 7.23 -11.33
N LEU A 267 -8.63 7.58 -10.62
CA LEU A 267 -7.25 7.56 -11.09
C LEU A 267 -6.29 7.03 -10.03
#